data_AF-A0AAY4AAP3-F1
#
_entry.id   AF-A0AAY4AAP3-F1
#
_cell.length_a   1.000
_cell.length_b   1.000
_cell.length_c   1.000
_cell.angle_alpha   90.00
_cell.angle_beta   90.00
_cell.angle_gamma   90.00
#
_symmetry.space_group_name_H-M   'P 1'
#
loop_
_entity.id
_entity.type
_entity.pdbx_description
1 polymer ?
#
loop_
_entity_poly.entity_id
_entity_poly.type
_entity_poly.pdbx_seq_one_letter_code
_entity_poly.pdbx_strand_id
1 'polypeptide(L)'
;MKGSLNMRTQKCYAVRPNINEFLDIARRAYTEIVDDIAGLVNHLAEKYGLPLRISFSTVRSFFIQMKLDGVTLPNGQLPPEFIKVLNFLCEWQPYTL
;
A
#
# COMPACT_ATOMS: atom_id res chain seq x y z
N MET A 1 7.46 14.89 -1.33
CA MET A 1 7.78 13.64 -2.05
C MET A 1 6.79 13.45 -3.19
N LYS A 2 7.23 13.61 -4.44
CA LYS A 2 6.41 13.36 -5.64
C LYS A 2 6.21 11.84 -5.76
N GLY A 3 5.02 11.37 -5.37
CA GLY A 3 4.69 9.94 -5.34
C GLY A 3 4.95 9.30 -6.70
N SER A 4 5.78 8.27 -6.73
CA SER A 4 6.14 7.55 -7.95
C SER A 4 4.92 6.91 -8.65
N LEU A 5 3.86 6.63 -7.89
CA LEU A 5 2.57 6.20 -8.41
C LEU A 5 1.91 7.30 -9.26
N ASN A 6 1.96 8.56 -8.83
CA ASN A 6 1.43 9.71 -9.58
C ASN A 6 2.14 9.90 -10.93
N MET A 7 3.45 9.60 -10.99
CA MET A 7 4.23 9.66 -12.23
C MET A 7 3.79 8.57 -13.23
N ARG A 8 3.41 7.40 -12.73
CA ARG A 8 2.89 6.29 -13.54
C ARG A 8 1.48 6.60 -14.03
N THR A 9 0.62 7.12 -13.15
CA THR A 9 -0.71 7.63 -13.48
C THR A 9 -0.63 8.69 -14.58
N GLN A 10 0.20 9.73 -14.44
CA GLN A 10 0.34 10.79 -15.45
C GLN A 10 0.73 10.26 -16.84
N LYS A 11 1.65 9.28 -16.91
CA LYS A 11 2.03 8.65 -18.18
C LYS A 11 0.89 7.85 -18.79
N CYS A 12 0.15 7.10 -17.99
CA CYS A 12 -0.98 6.30 -18.45
C CYS A 12 -2.18 7.15 -18.89
N TYR A 13 -2.39 8.35 -18.33
CA TYR A 13 -3.50 9.25 -18.70
C TYR A 13 -3.11 10.35 -19.69
N ALA A 14 -1.88 10.34 -20.21
CA ALA A 14 -1.45 11.28 -21.26
C ALA A 14 -2.23 11.11 -22.57
N VAL A 15 -2.70 9.89 -22.85
CA VAL A 15 -3.57 9.56 -23.99
C VAL A 15 -5.02 9.64 -23.55
N ARG A 16 -5.87 10.35 -24.32
CA ARG A 16 -7.30 10.47 -24.03
C ARG A 16 -7.99 9.10 -23.99
N PRO A 17 -9.02 8.90 -23.16
CA PRO A 17 -9.84 7.69 -23.19
C PRO A 17 -10.55 7.53 -24.54
N ASN A 18 -10.88 6.30 -24.93
CA ASN A 18 -11.54 5.93 -26.20
C ASN A 18 -10.70 6.15 -27.47
N ILE A 19 -9.38 6.31 -27.33
CA ILE A 19 -8.45 6.34 -28.47
C ILE A 19 -7.91 4.94 -28.79
N ASN A 20 -7.79 4.09 -27.77
CA ASN A 20 -7.29 2.72 -27.94
C ASN A 20 -7.98 1.82 -26.90
N GLU A 21 -8.82 0.92 -27.38
CA GLU A 21 -9.59 0.00 -26.52
C GLU A 21 -8.70 -0.90 -25.67
N PHE A 22 -7.56 -1.37 -26.19
CA PHE A 22 -6.61 -2.16 -25.40
C PHE A 22 -5.97 -1.36 -24.27
N LEU A 23 -5.68 -0.08 -24.50
CA LEU A 23 -5.14 0.80 -23.47
C LEU A 23 -6.17 1.06 -22.37
N ASP A 24 -7.44 1.19 -22.72
CA ASP A 24 -8.53 1.37 -21.77
C ASP A 24 -8.79 0.09 -20.96
N ILE A 25 -8.74 -1.09 -21.59
CA ILE A 25 -8.78 -2.38 -20.91
C ILE A 25 -7.61 -2.51 -19.93
N ALA A 26 -6.40 -2.12 -20.33
CA ALA A 26 -5.22 -2.19 -19.47
C ALA A 26 -5.32 -1.24 -18.26
N ARG A 27 -5.86 -0.03 -18.44
CA ARG A 27 -6.11 0.93 -17.34
C ARG A 27 -7.16 0.40 -16.35
N ARG A 28 -8.22 -0.22 -16.87
CA ARG A 28 -9.26 -0.84 -16.05
C ARG A 28 -8.70 -1.98 -15.21
N ALA A 29 -7.99 -2.92 -15.84
CA ALA A 29 -7.34 -4.03 -15.15
C ALA A 29 -6.37 -3.55 -14.05
N TYR A 30 -5.61 -2.47 -14.31
CA TYR A 30 -4.75 -1.89 -13.28
C TYR A 30 -5.53 -1.39 -12.06
N THR A 31 -6.66 -0.71 -12.28
CA THR A 31 -7.49 -0.16 -11.19
C THR A 31 -8.14 -1.28 -10.39
N GLU A 32 -8.70 -2.28 -11.08
CA GLU A 32 -9.28 -3.48 -10.47
C GLU A 32 -8.26 -4.20 -9.59
N ILE A 33 -7.02 -4.39 -10.07
CA ILE A 33 -5.95 -5.00 -9.26
C ILE A 33 -5.62 -4.17 -8.01
N VAL A 34 -5.57 -2.83 -8.13
CA VAL A 34 -5.28 -1.97 -6.97
C VAL A 34 -6.40 -2.05 -5.94
N ASP A 35 -7.65 -2.08 -6.39
CA ASP A 35 -8.83 -2.22 -5.55
C ASP A 35 -8.88 -3.59 -4.87
N ASP A 36 -8.55 -4.67 -5.59
CA ASP A 36 -8.44 -6.03 -5.04
C ASP A 36 -7.38 -6.11 -3.93
N ILE A 37 -6.20 -5.50 -4.14
CA ILE A 37 -5.15 -5.45 -3.10
C ILE A 37 -5.62 -4.64 -1.89
N ALA A 38 -6.29 -3.50 -2.10
CA ALA A 38 -6.84 -2.70 -1.02
C ALA A 38 -7.91 -3.47 -0.23
N GLY A 39 -8.79 -4.19 -0.91
CA GLY A 39 -9.80 -5.06 -0.32
C GLY A 39 -9.19 -6.19 0.52
N LEU A 40 -8.14 -6.84 0.02
CA LEU A 40 -7.42 -7.86 0.77
C LEU A 40 -6.82 -7.33 2.08
N VAL A 41 -6.21 -6.13 2.03
CA VAL A 41 -5.63 -5.50 3.23
C VAL A 41 -6.72 -5.13 4.24
N ASN A 42 -7.87 -4.64 3.79
CA ASN A 42 -9.01 -4.34 4.66
C ASN A 42 -9.55 -5.60 5.33
N HIS A 43 -9.71 -6.70 4.58
CA HIS A 43 -10.14 -7.98 5.13
C HIS A 43 -9.16 -8.49 6.21
N LEU A 44 -7.85 -8.35 5.99
CA LEU A 44 -6.84 -8.69 7.00
C LEU A 44 -6.90 -7.74 8.21
N ALA A 45 -7.14 -6.45 8.00
CA ALA A 45 -7.27 -5.46 9.06
C ALA A 45 -8.45 -5.79 9.98
N GLU A 46 -9.60 -6.15 9.41
CA GLU A 46 -10.80 -6.56 10.14
C GLU A 46 -10.60 -7.91 10.85
N LYS A 47 -10.07 -8.91 10.14
CA LYS A 47 -9.81 -10.26 10.68
C LYS A 47 -8.94 -10.25 11.93
N TYR A 48 -7.92 -9.37 11.95
CA TYR A 48 -6.96 -9.30 13.05
C TYR A 48 -7.17 -8.09 13.98
N GLY A 49 -8.12 -7.20 13.66
CA GLY A 49 -8.32 -5.94 14.40
C GLY A 49 -7.09 -5.03 14.39
N LEU A 50 -6.28 -5.08 13.33
CA LEU A 50 -5.01 -4.34 13.22
C LEU A 50 -5.18 -3.12 12.30
N PRO A 51 -4.56 -1.96 12.61
CA PRO A 51 -4.61 -0.78 11.75
C PRO A 51 -3.63 -0.93 10.57
N LEU A 52 -3.96 -1.83 9.63
CA LEU A 52 -3.19 -2.07 8.42
C LEU A 52 -3.51 -1.02 7.35
N ARG A 53 -2.49 -0.56 6.64
CA ARG A 53 -2.61 0.39 5.53
C ARG A 53 -1.78 -0.07 4.35
N ILE A 54 -2.35 -0.03 3.15
CA ILE A 54 -1.59 -0.26 1.92
C ILE A 54 -0.71 0.95 1.61
N SER A 55 0.54 0.69 1.21
CA SER A 55 1.48 1.70 0.74
C SER A 55 2.26 1.22 -0.47
N PHE A 56 2.76 2.16 -1.26
CA PHE A 56 3.49 1.87 -2.49
C PHE A 56 4.84 2.58 -2.50
N SER A 57 5.88 1.86 -2.90
CA SER A 57 7.21 2.40 -3.14
C SER A 57 7.72 1.89 -4.49
N THR A 58 8.47 2.70 -5.23
CA THR A 58 9.07 2.28 -6.51
C THR A 58 10.05 1.12 -6.38
N VAL A 59 10.71 1.01 -5.22
CA VAL A 59 11.74 -0.01 -4.99
C VAL A 59 11.11 -1.32 -4.49
N ARG A 60 10.02 -1.22 -3.72
CA ARG A 60 9.38 -2.35 -3.02
C ARG A 60 8.00 -2.73 -3.56
N SER A 61 7.48 -2.00 -4.53
CA SER A 61 6.10 -2.11 -5.03
C SER A 61 5.07 -1.91 -3.89
N PHE A 62 3.97 -2.67 -3.90
CA PHE A 62 2.96 -2.61 -2.83
C PHE A 62 3.44 -3.33 -1.58
N PHE A 63 3.24 -2.70 -0.43
CA PHE A 63 3.56 -3.25 0.88
C PHE A 63 2.54 -2.78 1.93
N ILE A 64 2.38 -3.57 2.98
CA ILE A 64 1.49 -3.24 4.09
C ILE A 64 2.30 -2.48 5.13
N GLN A 65 1.77 -1.33 5.57
CA GLN A 65 2.26 -0.56 6.70
C GLN A 65 1.29 -0.71 7.86
N MET A 66 1.83 -0.86 9.06
CA MET A 66 1.07 -0.88 10.31
C MET A 66 1.77 0.05 11.28
N LYS A 67 1.00 0.91 11.97
CA LYS A 67 1.51 1.69 13.09
C LYS A 67 1.27 0.92 14.37
N LEU A 68 2.29 0.83 15.21
CA LEU A 68 2.23 0.16 16.51
C LEU A 68 1.77 1.10 17.64
N ASP A 69 1.38 2.35 17.33
CA ASP A 69 0.97 3.35 18.31
C ASP A 69 -0.24 2.87 19.13
N GLY A 70 0.03 2.35 20.33
CA GLY A 70 -1.00 1.84 21.25
C GLY A 70 -1.61 0.48 20.88
N VAL A 71 -1.06 -0.23 19.88
CA VAL A 71 -1.56 -1.55 19.44
C VAL A 71 -0.81 -2.65 20.17
N THR A 72 -1.50 -3.39 21.03
CA THR A 72 -0.97 -4.60 21.67
C THR A 72 -1.21 -5.81 20.78
N LEU A 73 -0.16 -6.35 20.16
CA LEU A 73 -0.27 -7.62 19.46
C LEU A 73 -0.36 -8.78 20.46
N PRO A 74 -1.19 -9.80 20.21
CA PRO A 74 -1.17 -11.02 20.99
C PRO A 74 0.25 -11.63 20.89
N ASN A 75 0.90 -11.79 22.03
CA ASN A 75 2.29 -12.26 22.17
C ASN A 75 3.36 -11.41 21.47
N GLY A 76 3.04 -10.17 21.07
CA GLY A 76 3.99 -9.29 20.37
C GLY A 76 4.34 -9.75 18.95
N GLN A 77 3.60 -10.71 18.38
CA GLN A 77 3.89 -11.27 17.05
C GLN A 77 2.77 -11.02 16.06
N LEU A 78 3.14 -10.70 14.82
CA LEU A 78 2.23 -10.63 13.69
C LEU A 78 1.80 -12.06 13.30
N PRO A 79 0.56 -12.24 12.81
CA PRO A 79 0.10 -13.51 12.26
C PRO A 79 1.07 -14.10 11.22
N PRO A 80 1.19 -15.43 11.12
CA PRO A 80 2.12 -16.08 10.18
C PRO A 80 1.75 -15.87 8.71
N GLU A 81 0.55 -15.36 8.42
CA GLU A 81 0.13 -14.93 7.08
C GLU A 81 0.99 -13.76 6.54
N PHE A 82 1.63 -12.98 7.43
CA PHE A 82 2.52 -11.90 7.03
C PHE A 82 3.94 -12.41 6.75
N ILE A 83 4.32 -12.41 5.49
CA ILE A 83 5.68 -12.73 5.06
C ILE A 83 6.55 -11.46 4.97
N LYS A 84 7.87 -11.59 5.23
CA LYS A 84 8.86 -10.51 5.13
C LYS A 84 8.51 -9.26 5.97
N VAL A 85 8.23 -9.45 7.25
CA VAL A 85 7.97 -8.37 8.20
C VAL A 85 9.25 -7.57 8.48
N LEU A 86 9.21 -6.26 8.24
CA LEU A 86 10.28 -5.33 8.60
C LEU A 86 9.77 -4.39 9.69
N ASN A 87 10.37 -4.48 10.87
CA ASN A 87 10.08 -3.58 11.97
C ASN A 87 10.97 -2.35 11.84
N PHE A 88 10.37 -1.20 11.56
CA PHE A 88 11.04 0.09 11.67
C PHE A 88 10.64 0.67 13.01
N LEU A 89 11.63 0.89 13.88
CA LEU A 89 11.40 1.78 15.01
C LEU A 89 11.05 3.15 14.42
N CYS A 90 9.87 3.66 14.76
CA CYS A 90 9.58 5.07 14.50
C CYS A 90 10.44 5.84 15.50
N GLU A 91 11.70 6.05 15.14
CA GLU A 91 12.60 6.93 15.85
C GLU A 91 12.02 8.34 15.68
N TRP A 92 11.25 8.76 16.68
CA TRP A 92 11.05 10.18 16.94
C TRP A 92 12.46 10.78 16.96
N GLN A 93 12.75 11.71 16.07
CA GLN A 93 13.83 12.66 16.31
C GLN A 93 13.22 13.80 17.13
N PRO A 94 13.27 13.80 18.47
CA PRO A 94 13.09 15.04 19.21
C PRO A 94 14.39 15.84 19.08
N TYR A 95 14.32 16.88 18.24
CA TYR A 95 15.14 18.11 18.26
C TYR A 95 16.65 18.03 18.02
N THR A 96 17.14 18.94 17.18
CA THR A 96 18.23 19.82 17.64
C THR A 96 18.00 21.23 17.08
N LEU A 97 18.14 22.22 17.97
CA LEU A 97 18.06 23.67 17.75
C LEU A 97 19.02 24.18 16.67
#